data_AF-A0A348WF30-F1
#
_entry.id   AF-A0A348WF30-F1
#
_cell.length_a   1.000
_cell.length_b   1.000
_cell.length_c   1.000
_cell.angle_alpha   90.00
_cell.angle_beta   90.00
_cell.angle_gamma   90.00
#
_symmetry.space_group_name_H-M   'P 1'
#
loop_
_entity.id
_entity.type
_entity.pdbx_description
1 polymer ?
#
loop_
_entity_poly.entity_id
_entity_poly.type
_entity_poly.pdbx_seq_one_letter_code
_entity_poly.pdbx_strand_id
1 'polypeptide(L)'
;QLDTVSRGILSELTPQLQNATWSREAIEALAQAFAESKDMKFGKLAGPLRAALAGRTATPSVFDMMLVLGREETLARLSDASGDA
;
A
#
# COMPACT_ATOMS: atom_id res chain seq x y z
N GLN A 1 -1.07 -0.17 -15.84
CA GLN A 1 0.18 -0.93 -15.61
C GLN A 1 1.05 -0.09 -14.70
N LEU A 2 1.59 -0.68 -13.62
CA LEU A 2 2.50 -0.01 -12.70
C LEU A 2 3.89 0.11 -13.33
N ASP A 3 4.49 1.30 -13.26
CA ASP A 3 5.88 1.53 -13.65
C ASP A 3 6.88 0.94 -12.62
N THR A 4 8.16 0.87 -12.99
CA THR A 4 9.22 0.29 -12.15
C THR A 4 9.36 0.98 -10.79
N VAL A 5 9.19 2.30 -10.72
CA VAL A 5 9.28 3.04 -9.46
C VAL A 5 8.12 2.66 -8.55
N SER A 6 6.92 2.63 -9.11
CA SER A 6 5.71 2.23 -8.38
C SER A 6 5.81 0.79 -7.84
N ARG A 7 6.36 -0.14 -8.62
CA ARG A 7 6.58 -1.54 -8.18
C ARG A 7 7.61 -1.62 -7.05
N GLY A 8 8.72 -0.90 -7.17
CA GLY A 8 9.74 -0.81 -6.11
C GLY A 8 9.17 -0.30 -4.79
N ILE A 9 8.35 0.75 -4.84
CA ILE A 9 7.66 1.29 -3.67
C ILE A 9 6.81 0.21 -2.97
N LEU A 10 6.04 -0.56 -3.73
CA LEU A 10 5.20 -1.63 -3.18
C LEU A 10 6.02 -2.76 -2.57
N SER A 11 7.09 -3.19 -3.25
CA SER A 11 8.00 -4.23 -2.76
C SER A 11 8.66 -3.84 -1.43
N GLU A 12 9.05 -2.57 -1.28
CA GLU A 12 9.67 -2.06 -0.03
C GLU A 12 8.67 -1.83 1.11
N LEU A 13 7.43 -1.43 0.81
CA LEU A 13 6.39 -1.19 1.82
C LEU A 13 5.81 -2.50 2.38
N THR A 14 5.64 -3.51 1.54
CA THR A 14 4.90 -4.75 1.88
C THR A 14 5.45 -5.48 3.12
N PRO A 15 6.78 -5.66 3.29
CA PRO A 15 7.34 -6.29 4.50
C PRO A 15 7.10 -5.52 5.80
N GLN A 16 6.93 -4.19 5.72
CA GLN A 16 6.62 -3.37 6.89
C GLN A 16 5.17 -3.57 7.30
N LEU A 17 4.25 -3.61 6.33
CA LEU A 17 2.84 -3.90 6.56
C LEU A 17 2.60 -5.31 7.14
N GLN A 18 3.47 -6.27 6.85
CA GLN A 18 3.38 -7.62 7.43
C GLN A 18 3.47 -7.60 8.96
N ASN A 19 4.13 -6.63 9.58
CA ASN A 19 4.30 -6.59 11.04
C ASN A 19 3.42 -5.52 11.71
N ALA A 20 2.57 -4.85 10.94
CA ALA A 20 1.73 -3.77 11.43
C ALA A 20 0.52 -4.27 12.21
N THR A 21 0.09 -3.49 13.20
CA THR A 21 -1.25 -3.59 13.77
C THR A 21 -2.27 -3.22 12.69
N TRP A 22 -3.28 -4.08 12.49
CA TRP A 22 -4.26 -3.88 11.42
C TRP A 22 -5.41 -2.93 11.84
N SER A 23 -5.07 -1.69 12.16
CA SER A 23 -6.01 -0.59 12.41
C SER A 23 -5.74 0.58 11.47
N ARG A 24 -6.73 1.48 11.31
CA ARG A 24 -6.60 2.63 10.41
C ARG A 24 -5.38 3.48 10.77
N GLU A 25 -5.30 3.87 12.04
CA GLU A 25 -4.26 4.77 12.52
C GLU A 25 -2.86 4.15 12.40
N ALA A 26 -2.72 2.84 12.67
CA ALA A 26 -1.44 2.16 12.59
C ALA A 26 -0.95 2.01 11.14
N ILE A 27 -1.85 1.64 10.21
CA ILE A 27 -1.52 1.53 8.79
C ILE A 27 -1.17 2.90 8.22
N GLU A 28 -1.94 3.93 8.56
CA GLU A 28 -1.70 5.30 8.11
C GLU A 28 -0.38 5.85 8.64
N ALA A 29 -0.10 5.69 9.94
CA ALA A 29 1.17 6.11 10.54
C ALA A 29 2.37 5.40 9.92
N LEU A 30 2.27 4.09 9.66
CA LEU A 30 3.32 3.33 8.97
C LEU A 30 3.55 3.86 7.56
N ALA A 31 2.48 4.09 6.80
CA ALA A 31 2.58 4.61 5.43
C ALA A 31 3.19 6.03 5.38
N GLN A 32 2.87 6.88 6.37
CA GLN A 32 3.47 8.21 6.51
C GLN A 32 4.96 8.09 6.85
N ALA A 33 5.32 7.32 7.88
CA ALA A 33 6.71 7.10 8.28
C ALA A 33 7.57 6.51 7.15
N PHE A 34 7.00 5.59 6.38
CA PHE A 34 7.66 5.05 5.19
C PHE A 34 7.94 6.13 4.14
N ALA A 35 6.94 6.97 3.84
CA ALA A 35 7.10 8.05 2.87
C ALA A 35 8.16 9.07 3.34
N GLU A 36 8.15 9.43 4.63
CA GLU A 36 9.17 10.29 5.25
C GLU A 36 10.57 9.67 5.16
N SER A 37 10.73 8.38 5.46
CA SER A 37 12.02 7.69 5.39
C SER A 37 12.63 7.63 3.98
N LYS A 38 11.81 7.88 2.95
CA LYS A 38 12.17 7.88 1.53
C LYS A 38 12.21 9.28 0.93
N ASP A 39 12.12 10.33 1.75
CA ASP A 39 12.00 11.74 1.31
C ASP A 39 10.89 11.94 0.26
N MET A 40 9.79 11.21 0.44
CA MET A 40 8.70 11.09 -0.51
C MET A 40 7.40 11.67 0.06
N LYS A 41 6.62 12.34 -0.80
CA LYS A 41 5.26 12.76 -0.44
C LYS A 41 4.28 11.57 -0.51
N PHE A 42 3.32 11.51 0.40
CA PHE A 42 2.29 10.46 0.43
C PHE A 42 1.58 10.24 -0.91
N GLY A 43 1.36 11.30 -1.72
CA GLY A 43 0.74 11.17 -3.04
C GLY A 43 1.48 10.20 -3.99
N LYS A 44 2.80 10.06 -3.85
CA LYS A 44 3.62 9.09 -4.60
C LYS A 44 3.42 7.64 -4.13
N LEU A 45 3.01 7.43 -2.88
CA LEU A 45 2.63 6.13 -2.32
C LEU A 45 1.19 5.77 -2.67
N ALA A 46 0.30 6.76 -2.62
CA ALA A 46 -1.14 6.58 -2.78
C ALA A 46 -1.54 6.15 -4.20
N GLY A 47 -0.77 6.51 -5.22
CA GLY A 47 -0.98 6.05 -6.60
C GLY A 47 -0.76 4.54 -6.75
N PRO A 48 0.46 4.03 -6.44
CA PRO A 48 0.78 2.61 -6.44
C PRO A 48 -0.18 1.77 -5.59
N LEU A 49 -0.46 2.20 -4.35
CA LEU A 49 -1.39 1.49 -3.47
C LEU A 49 -2.80 1.40 -4.07
N ARG A 50 -3.33 2.50 -4.63
CA ARG A 50 -4.63 2.45 -5.31
C ARG A 50 -4.60 1.51 -6.49
N ALA A 51 -3.57 1.55 -7.32
CA ALA A 51 -3.48 0.67 -8.48
C ALA A 51 -3.40 -0.82 -8.11
N ALA A 52 -2.74 -1.16 -7.00
CA ALA A 52 -2.67 -2.54 -6.50
C ALA A 52 -3.97 -3.00 -5.81
N LEU A 53 -4.66 -2.11 -5.10
CA LEU A 53 -5.81 -2.46 -4.27
C LEU A 53 -7.16 -2.23 -4.96
N ALA A 54 -7.22 -1.34 -5.96
CA ALA A 54 -8.46 -0.95 -6.60
C ALA A 54 -9.10 -2.11 -7.37
N GLY A 55 -10.26 -2.56 -6.87
CA GLY A 55 -11.33 -3.13 -7.67
C GLY A 55 -12.25 -2.03 -8.21
N ARG A 56 -13.11 -2.36 -9.20
CA ARG A 56 -14.04 -1.41 -9.82
C ARG A 56 -14.94 -0.75 -8.74
N THR A 57 -14.62 0.47 -8.30
CA THR A 57 -15.50 1.57 -7.83
C THR A 57 -14.62 2.62 -7.13
N ALA A 58 -14.90 3.91 -7.35
CA ALA A 58 -14.20 5.01 -6.72
C ALA A 58 -14.34 4.94 -5.19
N THR A 59 -13.22 4.72 -4.49
CA THR A 59 -13.16 4.68 -3.02
C THR A 59 -12.51 5.95 -2.47
N PRO A 60 -13.03 6.52 -1.38
CA PRO A 60 -12.55 7.81 -0.86
C PRO A 60 -11.15 7.74 -0.24
N SER A 61 -10.74 6.60 0.34
CA SER A 61 -9.44 6.42 1.00
C SER A 61 -8.83 5.05 0.72
N VAL A 62 -7.50 5.00 0.56
CA VAL A 62 -6.75 3.75 0.36
C VAL A 62 -6.65 2.91 1.63
N PHE A 63 -6.59 3.57 2.79
CA PHE A 63 -6.55 2.89 4.09
C PHE A 63 -7.88 2.20 4.40
N ASP A 64 -9.01 2.81 4.02
CA ASP A 64 -10.32 2.18 4.17
C ASP A 64 -10.42 0.90 3.33
N MET A 65 -9.85 0.89 2.12
CA MET A 65 -9.77 -0.33 1.32
C MET A 65 -8.93 -1.42 2.00
N MET A 66 -7.78 -1.07 2.58
CA MET A 66 -6.94 -2.04 3.29
C MET A 66 -7.65 -2.65 4.51
N LEU A 67 -8.49 -1.87 5.19
CA LEU A 67 -9.30 -2.36 6.30
C LEU A 67 -10.43 -3.28 5.81
N VAL A 68 -11.11 -2.92 4.73
CA VAL A 68 -12.19 -3.74 4.13
C VAL A 68 -11.64 -5.06 3.58
N LEU A 69 -10.50 -5.03 2.89
CA LEU A 69 -9.85 -6.24 2.36
C LEU A 69 -9.27 -7.12 3.48
N GLY A 70 -8.82 -6.48 4.57
CA GLY A 70 -8.07 -7.17 5.62
C GLY A 70 -6.59 -7.37 5.24
N ARG A 71 -5.83 -7.90 6.21
CA ARG A 71 -4.37 -8.01 6.13
C ARG A 71 -3.90 -8.92 5.01
N GLU A 72 -4.38 -10.15 5.00
CA GLU A 72 -3.87 -11.19 4.09
C GLU A 72 -4.13 -10.81 2.62
N GLU A 73 -5.35 -10.40 2.30
CA GLU A 73 -5.74 -9.98 0.95
C GLU A 73 -4.97 -8.72 0.50
N THR A 74 -4.79 -7.75 1.39
CA THR A 74 -3.98 -6.56 1.08
C THR A 74 -2.55 -6.95 0.72
N LEU A 75 -1.88 -7.75 1.56
CA LEU A 75 -0.50 -8.16 1.34
C LEU A 75 -0.34 -8.99 0.06
N ALA A 76 -1.30 -9.89 -0.22
CA ALA A 76 -1.31 -10.68 -1.44
C ALA A 76 -1.37 -9.80 -2.70
N ARG A 77 -2.30 -8.83 -2.74
CA ARG A 77 -2.42 -7.89 -3.86
C ARG A 77 -1.19 -7.02 -4.05
N LEU A 78 -0.59 -6.54 -2.96
CA LEU A 78 0.62 -5.72 -3.04
C LEU A 78 1.81 -6.50 -3.59
N SER A 79 1.94 -7.78 -3.21
CA SER A 79 3.01 -8.68 -3.68
C SER A 79 2.85 -9.04 -5.17
N ASP A 80 1.61 -9.33 -5.59
CA ASP A 80 1.29 -9.56 -7.02
C ASP A 80 1.58 -8.30 -7.86
N ALA A 81 1.20 -7.13 -7.35
CA ALA A 81 1.40 -5.86 -8.02
C ALA A 81 2.88 -5.44 -8.08
N SER A 82 3.69 -5.75 -7.07
CA SER A 82 5.14 -5.50 -7.09
C SER A 82 5.87 -6.44 -8.06
N GLY A 83 5.31 -7.62 -8.34
CA GLY A 83 5.94 -8.66 -9.15
C GLY A 83 6.79 -9.63 -8.34
N ASP A 84 6.55 -9.72 -7.03
CA ASP A 84 7.18 -10.66 -6.09
C ASP A 84 6.39 -11.98 -5.96
N ALA A 85 5.50 -12.27 -6.91
CA ALA A 85 4.66 -13.47 -6.97
C ALA A 85 5.22 -14.55 -7.89
#